data_AF-A0A2V7NK43-F1
#
_entry.id   AF-A0A2V7NK43-F1
#
_cell.length_a   1.000
_cell.length_b   1.000
_cell.length_c   1.000
_cell.angle_alpha   90.00
_cell.angle_beta   90.00
_cell.angle_gamma   90.00
#
_symmetry.space_group_name_H-M   'P 1'
#
loop_
_entity.id
_entity.type
_entity.pdbx_description
1 polymer ?
#
loop_
_entity_poly.entity_id
_entity_poly.type
_entity_poly.pdbx_seq_one_letter_code
_entity_poly.pdbx_strand_id
1 'polypeptide(L)'
;MKPLSLFRVGGLLAAMAGLAGGCHLDKLLQAPSGEGPTPQTRPQLVFTGQPGDVPAGQPIAPAVRVTVQDSTGQPDGNFNGPVTVALAANPVGATLSGGLDVNAVSGVATFSDLKVNKVGRGYTLRATTSGATGATSDPFDITTTPPPPQATQLVYTVQPTRTSAGATITPAVEVTAVDDQGRVATSFSGFVTVAIGHDASLFGNAVLSGTRTVRAVNGVARFGDLSIDQSGNGYTLQAAASTLRGAESSAFNISVL
;
A
#
# COMPACT_ATOMS: atom_id res chain seq x y z
N MET A 1 15.64 -68.08 -36.46
CA MET A 1 14.72 -69.16 -36.01
C MET A 1 15.04 -69.46 -34.55
N LYS A 2 14.00 -69.59 -33.71
CA LYS A 2 13.91 -70.19 -32.36
C LYS A 2 15.18 -70.85 -31.77
N PRO A 3 15.34 -70.81 -30.44
CA PRO A 3 14.91 -72.01 -29.68
C PRO A 3 14.29 -71.68 -28.30
N LEU A 4 13.16 -72.32 -27.94
CA LEU A 4 13.00 -73.50 -27.04
C LEU A 4 13.16 -73.15 -25.55
N SER A 5 12.50 -73.78 -24.57
CA SER A 5 11.33 -74.66 -24.51
C SER A 5 11.06 -75.00 -23.03
N LEU A 6 9.81 -75.37 -22.71
CA LEU A 6 9.41 -76.43 -21.76
C LEU A 6 9.91 -76.37 -20.29
N PHE A 7 8.97 -76.32 -19.33
CA PHE A 7 8.35 -77.50 -18.70
C PHE A 7 7.37 -77.08 -17.60
N ARG A 8 6.18 -77.70 -17.59
CA ARG A 8 5.30 -77.81 -16.42
C ARG A 8 5.67 -79.11 -15.68
N VAL A 9 5.92 -79.03 -14.38
CA VAL A 9 5.73 -80.09 -13.36
C VAL A 9 5.56 -79.32 -12.03
N GLY A 10 4.58 -79.50 -11.15
CA GLY A 10 3.69 -80.63 -10.93
C GLY A 10 3.99 -81.31 -9.59
N GLY A 11 3.57 -80.69 -8.48
CA GLY A 11 3.33 -81.33 -7.17
C GLY A 11 4.52 -81.48 -6.22
N LEU A 12 4.36 -81.12 -4.95
CA LEU A 12 4.07 -82.10 -3.89
C LEU A 12 3.70 -81.41 -2.58
N LEU A 13 2.81 -82.08 -1.86
CA LEU A 13 2.10 -81.72 -0.66
C LEU A 13 2.97 -81.87 0.62
N ALA A 14 2.79 -80.94 1.55
CA ALA A 14 2.77 -81.05 3.02
C ALA A 14 3.79 -81.89 3.81
N ALA A 15 4.40 -81.25 4.81
CA ALA A 15 4.55 -81.80 6.17
C ALA A 15 4.82 -80.67 7.18
N MET A 16 4.38 -80.91 8.41
CA MET A 16 4.12 -79.96 9.49
C MET A 16 5.29 -79.66 10.43
N ALA A 17 5.14 -78.50 11.09
CA ALA A 17 5.43 -78.17 12.50
C ALA A 17 6.88 -78.12 13.02
N GLY A 18 7.21 -77.00 13.67
CA GLY A 18 8.35 -76.90 14.58
C GLY A 18 8.68 -75.46 15.01
N LEU A 19 8.38 -75.16 16.27
CA LEU A 19 8.49 -73.91 17.03
C LEU A 19 9.76 -73.05 16.93
N ALA A 20 9.52 -71.73 17.00
CA ALA A 20 10.13 -70.70 17.87
C ALA A 20 11.61 -70.31 17.71
N GLY A 21 11.81 -68.99 17.52
CA GLY A 21 13.10 -68.31 17.70
C GLY A 21 13.13 -66.96 17.01
N GLY A 22 12.52 -65.93 17.64
CA GLY A 22 12.52 -64.57 17.12
C GLY A 22 13.91 -63.92 17.21
N CYS A 23 14.35 -63.35 16.09
CA CYS A 23 15.31 -62.25 16.03
C CYS A 23 14.88 -61.32 14.88
N HIS A 24 14.61 -60.07 15.23
CA HIS A 24 14.05 -59.01 14.40
C HIS A 24 14.77 -58.78 13.06
N LEU A 25 14.12 -59.14 11.94
CA LEU A 25 14.43 -58.57 10.62
C LEU A 25 13.80 -57.19 10.38
N ASP A 26 12.96 -56.70 11.31
CA ASP A 26 12.25 -55.42 11.16
C ASP A 26 13.16 -54.18 11.10
N LYS A 27 14.44 -54.31 11.51
CA LYS A 27 15.39 -53.19 11.49
C LYS A 27 16.18 -53.03 10.19
N LEU A 28 16.00 -53.89 9.18
CA LEU A 28 16.69 -53.76 7.90
C LEU A 28 15.89 -53.02 6.81
N LEU A 29 14.66 -52.58 7.09
CA LEU A 29 13.84 -51.78 6.17
C LEU A 29 13.43 -50.40 6.69
N GLN A 30 13.89 -49.98 7.87
CA GLN A 30 13.70 -48.60 8.33
C GLN A 30 14.93 -47.77 7.97
N ALA A 31 15.02 -47.41 6.68
CA ALA A 31 15.73 -46.19 6.33
C ALA A 31 15.08 -45.04 7.12
N PRO A 32 15.83 -44.21 7.86
CA PRO A 32 15.25 -42.95 8.30
C PRO A 32 14.80 -42.24 7.03
N SER A 33 13.54 -41.81 7.03
CA SER A 33 12.99 -40.90 6.03
C SER A 33 13.87 -39.65 6.04
N GLY A 34 14.94 -39.68 5.26
CA GLY A 34 15.72 -38.52 4.95
C GLY A 34 14.80 -37.62 4.16
N GLU A 35 14.14 -36.70 4.85
CA GLU A 35 13.84 -35.41 4.24
C GLU A 35 15.18 -34.92 3.71
N GLY A 36 15.40 -35.10 2.41
CA GLY A 36 16.46 -34.39 1.72
C GLY A 36 16.33 -32.92 2.07
N PRO A 37 17.43 -32.15 2.20
CA PRO A 37 17.35 -30.76 2.61
C PRO A 37 16.31 -30.09 1.73
N THR A 38 15.21 -29.64 2.36
CA THR A 38 14.24 -28.77 1.70
C THR A 38 15.06 -27.64 1.08
N PRO A 39 14.78 -27.20 -0.17
CA PRO A 39 15.48 -26.07 -0.75
C PRO A 39 15.36 -24.91 0.23
N GLN A 40 16.43 -24.60 0.97
CA GLN A 40 16.43 -23.48 1.87
C GLN A 40 16.47 -22.26 0.97
N THR A 41 15.30 -21.71 0.69
CA THR A 41 15.18 -20.41 0.06
C THR A 41 15.94 -19.44 0.95
N ARG A 42 17.06 -18.95 0.41
CA ARG A 42 17.92 -18.00 1.10
C ARG A 42 17.07 -16.78 1.50
N PRO A 43 17.23 -16.23 2.72
CA PRO A 43 16.58 -14.99 3.09
C PRO A 43 16.80 -13.90 2.04
N GLN A 44 15.84 -13.00 1.87
CA GLN A 44 15.91 -11.93 0.87
C GLN A 44 15.60 -10.58 1.51
N LEU A 45 16.20 -9.51 0.98
CA LEU A 45 15.81 -8.17 1.35
C LEU A 45 14.62 -7.74 0.50
N VAL A 46 13.75 -6.90 1.07
CA VAL A 46 12.64 -6.25 0.36
C VAL A 46 12.53 -4.81 0.87
N PHE A 47 12.37 -3.85 -0.03
CA PHE A 47 12.00 -2.49 0.34
C PHE A 47 10.51 -2.47 0.71
N THR A 48 10.20 -2.35 2.00
CA THR A 48 8.84 -2.25 2.53
C THR A 48 8.42 -0.80 2.78
N GLY A 49 9.39 0.11 2.85
CA GLY A 49 9.20 1.56 2.73
C GLY A 49 10.07 2.06 1.60
N GLN A 50 9.45 2.38 0.47
CA GLN A 50 10.15 2.85 -0.73
C GLN A 50 10.66 4.30 -0.55
N PRO A 51 11.78 4.67 -1.20
CA PRO A 51 12.19 6.06 -1.28
C PRO A 51 11.15 6.86 -2.07
N GLY A 52 10.87 8.09 -1.63
CA GLY A 52 10.03 9.03 -2.36
C GLY A 52 10.83 10.16 -3.00
N ASP A 53 10.17 10.87 -3.91
CA ASP A 53 10.75 12.03 -4.59
C ASP A 53 10.97 13.18 -3.61
N VAL A 54 12.18 13.74 -3.57
CA VAL A 54 12.53 14.84 -2.67
C VAL A 54 13.47 15.84 -3.32
N PRO A 55 13.53 17.10 -2.82
CA PRO A 55 14.52 18.05 -3.28
C PRO A 55 15.95 17.60 -2.98
N ALA A 56 16.91 18.03 -3.80
CA ALA A 56 18.32 17.77 -3.57
C ALA A 56 18.77 18.20 -2.16
N GLY A 57 19.48 17.30 -1.47
CA GLY A 57 19.98 17.52 -0.11
C GLY A 57 18.95 17.37 1.01
N GLN A 58 17.67 17.17 0.69
CA GLN A 58 16.64 16.87 1.69
C GLN A 58 16.60 15.37 2.03
N PRO A 59 16.24 15.01 3.27
CA PRO A 59 16.01 13.61 3.63
C PRO A 59 14.95 12.99 2.71
N ILE A 60 15.22 11.79 2.22
CA ILE A 60 14.25 10.96 1.50
C ILE A 60 13.08 10.67 2.44
N ALA A 61 11.87 10.97 1.97
CA ALA A 61 10.64 10.79 2.71
C ALA A 61 9.60 10.04 1.84
N PRO A 62 8.84 9.06 2.39
CA PRO A 62 8.93 8.57 3.76
C PRO A 62 10.27 7.88 4.06
N ALA A 63 10.55 7.63 5.34
CA ALA A 63 11.76 6.91 5.74
C ALA A 63 11.83 5.55 5.04
N VAL A 64 13.00 5.24 4.48
CA VAL A 64 13.23 4.01 3.73
C VAL A 64 13.29 2.84 4.71
N ARG A 65 12.52 1.78 4.44
CA ARG A 65 12.52 0.56 5.27
C ARG A 65 12.89 -0.63 4.41
N VAL A 66 13.86 -1.39 4.91
CA VAL A 66 14.31 -2.64 4.29
C VAL A 66 14.06 -3.78 5.25
N THR A 67 13.29 -4.76 4.81
CA THR A 67 12.94 -5.95 5.58
C THR A 67 13.75 -7.13 5.06
N VAL A 68 14.41 -7.84 5.96
CA VAL A 68 14.97 -9.17 5.70
C VAL A 68 13.83 -10.17 5.88
N GLN A 69 13.42 -10.80 4.80
CA GLN A 69 12.37 -11.81 4.81
C GLN A 69 12.98 -13.22 4.88
N ASP A 70 12.33 -14.08 5.65
CA ASP A 70 12.60 -15.51 5.71
C ASP A 70 12.08 -16.26 4.47
N SER A 71 12.24 -17.58 4.47
CA SER A 71 11.78 -18.47 3.39
C SER A 71 10.26 -18.45 3.15
N THR A 72 9.48 -17.93 4.10
CA THR A 72 8.02 -17.82 4.03
C THR A 72 7.56 -16.42 3.58
N GLY A 73 8.50 -15.51 3.32
CA GLY A 73 8.21 -14.12 2.95
C GLY A 73 7.83 -13.22 4.12
N GLN A 74 7.97 -13.69 5.36
CA GLN A 74 7.72 -12.90 6.57
C GLN A 74 9.01 -12.25 7.06
N PRO A 75 8.95 -11.14 7.81
CA PRO A 75 10.14 -10.57 8.45
C PRO A 75 10.85 -11.61 9.32
N ASP A 76 12.16 -11.79 9.13
CA ASP A 76 12.98 -12.63 10.00
C ASP A 76 13.19 -11.93 11.34
N GLY A 77 12.32 -12.23 12.31
CA GLY A 77 12.33 -11.60 13.64
C GLY A 77 13.62 -11.84 14.44
N ASN A 78 14.45 -12.81 14.05
CA ASN A 78 15.73 -13.08 14.71
C ASN A 78 16.89 -12.29 14.11
N PHE A 79 16.70 -11.71 12.92
CA PHE A 79 17.73 -10.93 12.25
C PHE A 79 17.85 -9.53 12.87
N ASN A 80 19.00 -9.26 13.48
CA ASN A 80 19.34 -7.95 14.07
C ASN A 80 20.69 -7.40 13.56
N GLY A 81 21.16 -7.91 12.41
CA GLY A 81 22.43 -7.55 11.81
C GLY A 81 22.38 -6.27 10.96
N PRO A 82 23.55 -5.81 10.46
CA PRO A 82 23.64 -4.60 9.65
C PRO A 82 23.02 -4.80 8.27
N VAL A 83 22.29 -3.78 7.80
CA VAL A 83 21.85 -3.64 6.42
C VAL A 83 22.52 -2.38 5.86
N THR A 84 23.18 -2.53 4.72
CA THR A 84 23.86 -1.42 4.05
C THR A 84 23.04 -0.98 2.84
N VAL A 85 22.96 0.33 2.59
CA VAL A 85 22.29 0.93 1.42
C VAL A 85 23.26 1.80 0.63
N ALA A 86 23.20 1.68 -0.71
CA ALA A 86 23.95 2.50 -1.65
C ALA A 86 23.08 2.91 -2.85
N LEU A 87 23.53 3.86 -3.66
CA LEU A 87 22.91 4.13 -4.96
C LEU A 87 23.24 3.00 -5.95
N ALA A 88 22.23 2.45 -6.61
CA ALA A 88 22.39 1.56 -7.76
C ALA A 88 22.36 2.37 -9.06
N ALA A 89 21.18 2.86 -9.48
CA ALA A 89 21.08 3.82 -10.57
C ALA A 89 21.48 5.20 -10.06
N ASN A 90 22.52 5.77 -10.66
CA ASN A 90 23.07 7.08 -10.29
C ASN A 90 23.42 7.88 -11.57
N PRO A 91 22.40 8.40 -12.28
CA PRO A 91 22.54 8.91 -13.65
C PRO A 91 23.44 10.13 -13.78
N VAL A 92 23.65 10.88 -12.71
CA VAL A 92 24.42 12.16 -12.72
C VAL A 92 25.59 12.17 -11.73
N GLY A 93 25.99 11.00 -11.22
CA GLY A 93 27.10 10.86 -10.28
C GLY A 93 26.88 11.66 -8.99
N ALA A 94 25.71 11.49 -8.38
CA ALA A 94 25.35 12.03 -7.08
C ALA A 94 26.00 11.25 -5.93
N THR A 95 25.96 11.85 -4.74
CA THR A 95 26.41 11.26 -3.48
C THR A 95 25.18 10.95 -2.62
N LEU A 96 25.13 9.73 -2.11
CA LEU A 96 24.21 9.35 -1.02
C LEU A 96 24.90 9.58 0.31
N SER A 97 24.20 10.20 1.26
CA SER A 97 24.69 10.51 2.61
C SER A 97 23.62 10.20 3.65
N GLY A 98 24.00 10.14 4.92
CA GLY A 98 23.16 9.71 6.05
C GLY A 98 23.69 8.42 6.69
N GLY A 99 22.88 7.74 7.49
CA GLY A 99 23.19 6.43 8.06
C GLY A 99 23.10 5.34 7.00
N LEU A 100 24.16 5.10 6.22
CA LEU A 100 24.16 4.12 5.13
C LEU A 100 24.24 2.66 5.60
N ASP A 101 24.52 2.44 6.89
CA ASP A 101 24.58 1.14 7.54
C ASP A 101 23.74 1.21 8.82
N VAL A 102 22.68 0.38 8.89
CA VAL A 102 21.72 0.37 9.98
C VAL A 102 21.45 -1.07 10.40
N ASN A 103 21.58 -1.36 11.69
CA ASN A 103 21.17 -2.65 12.24
C ASN A 103 19.65 -2.79 12.16
N ALA A 104 19.20 -3.93 11.65
CA ALA A 104 17.80 -4.30 11.69
C ALA A 104 17.35 -4.53 13.14
N VAL A 105 16.08 -4.26 13.41
CA VAL A 105 15.40 -4.65 14.64
C VAL A 105 14.25 -5.57 14.25
N SER A 106 14.30 -6.82 14.69
CA SER A 106 13.34 -7.86 14.30
C SER A 106 13.16 -7.96 12.78
N GLY A 107 14.27 -7.99 12.05
CA GLY A 107 14.30 -8.13 10.60
C GLY A 107 14.05 -6.85 9.81
N VAL A 108 13.83 -5.69 10.46
CA VAL A 108 13.56 -4.42 9.76
C VAL A 108 14.63 -3.38 10.06
N ALA A 109 15.36 -2.95 9.02
CA ALA A 109 16.24 -1.79 9.07
C ALA A 109 15.51 -0.54 8.56
N THR A 110 15.54 0.55 9.33
CA THR A 110 14.87 1.81 8.99
C THR A 110 15.90 2.93 8.82
N PHE A 111 15.96 3.49 7.62
CA PHE A 111 16.86 4.56 7.22
C PHE A 111 16.07 5.88 7.14
N SER A 112 16.30 6.78 8.11
CA SER A 112 15.47 7.98 8.29
C SER A 112 16.10 9.28 7.77
N ASP A 113 17.39 9.25 7.43
CA ASP A 113 18.18 10.44 7.12
C ASP A 113 18.94 10.36 5.78
N LEU A 114 18.60 9.39 4.92
CA LEU A 114 19.21 9.25 3.60
C LEU A 114 18.98 10.50 2.75
N LYS A 115 20.03 11.01 2.12
CA LYS A 115 20.00 12.23 1.29
C LYS A 115 20.81 12.05 0.01
N VAL A 116 20.28 12.54 -1.11
CA VAL A 116 20.99 12.61 -2.39
C VAL A 116 21.20 14.07 -2.77
N ASN A 117 22.43 14.44 -3.11
CA ASN A 117 22.84 15.84 -3.25
C ASN A 117 22.62 16.48 -4.64
N LYS A 118 22.21 15.72 -5.65
CA LYS A 118 22.05 16.23 -7.03
C LYS A 118 20.69 15.91 -7.61
N VAL A 119 20.11 16.91 -8.29
CA VAL A 119 18.90 16.76 -9.10
C VAL A 119 19.13 15.73 -10.20
N GLY A 120 18.18 14.81 -10.38
CA GLY A 120 18.24 13.75 -11.37
C GLY A 120 17.00 12.87 -11.29
N ARG A 121 16.74 12.08 -12.33
CA ARG A 121 15.57 11.21 -12.40
C ARG A 121 15.95 9.74 -12.48
N GLY A 122 15.15 8.89 -11.86
CA GLY A 122 15.35 7.43 -11.91
C GLY A 122 16.52 6.93 -11.08
N TYR A 123 16.77 7.55 -9.92
CA TYR A 123 17.68 6.96 -8.94
C TYR A 123 17.07 5.67 -8.38
N THR A 124 17.91 4.71 -8.01
CA THR A 124 17.48 3.54 -7.23
C THR A 124 18.45 3.29 -6.10
N LEU A 125 17.94 2.74 -4.99
CA LEU A 125 18.75 2.29 -3.87
C LEU A 125 18.97 0.78 -3.97
N ARG A 126 20.18 0.33 -3.65
CA ARG A 126 20.52 -1.09 -3.45
C ARG A 126 20.71 -1.35 -1.98
N ALA A 127 19.98 -2.31 -1.43
CA ALA A 127 20.19 -2.82 -0.09
C ALA A 127 20.90 -4.18 -0.13
N THR A 128 21.84 -4.37 0.80
CA THR A 128 22.59 -5.62 0.95
C THR A 128 22.80 -5.95 2.43
N THR A 129 22.84 -7.24 2.75
CA THR A 129 23.38 -7.75 4.01
C THR A 129 24.02 -9.12 3.80
N SER A 130 24.85 -9.57 4.74
CA SER A 130 25.46 -10.90 4.69
C SER A 130 24.40 -12.00 4.82
N GLY A 131 24.48 -13.03 3.98
CA GLY A 131 23.63 -14.22 4.08
C GLY A 131 22.29 -14.14 3.36
N ALA A 132 21.86 -12.94 2.93
CA ALA A 132 20.59 -12.73 2.22
C ALA A 132 20.80 -12.15 0.81
N THR A 133 19.82 -12.38 -0.08
CA THR A 133 19.80 -11.81 -1.43
C THR A 133 19.46 -10.32 -1.36
N GLY A 134 20.33 -9.45 -1.91
CA GLY A 134 20.12 -8.00 -1.97
C GLY A 134 18.90 -7.58 -2.78
N ALA A 135 18.37 -6.38 -2.49
CA ALA A 135 17.19 -5.81 -3.15
C ALA A 135 17.51 -4.47 -3.80
N THR A 136 16.74 -4.09 -4.81
CA THR A 136 16.77 -2.76 -5.43
C THR A 136 15.42 -2.10 -5.20
N SER A 137 15.40 -0.81 -4.85
CA SER A 137 14.17 -0.04 -4.67
C SER A 137 13.47 0.24 -5.99
N ASP A 138 12.24 0.73 -5.89
CA ASP A 138 11.60 1.43 -7.01
C ASP A 138 12.40 2.70 -7.38
N PRO A 139 12.30 3.18 -8.63
CA PRO A 139 12.92 4.42 -9.03
C PRO A 139 12.29 5.60 -8.30
N PHE A 140 13.12 6.58 -7.94
CA PHE A 140 12.70 7.85 -7.37
C PHE A 140 13.51 9.00 -7.96
N ASP A 141 12.96 10.21 -7.88
CA ASP A 141 13.54 11.42 -8.45
C ASP A 141 14.07 12.35 -7.34
N ILE A 142 15.16 13.04 -7.66
CA ILE A 142 15.64 14.17 -6.88
C ILE A 142 15.34 15.44 -7.65
N THR A 143 14.55 16.32 -7.05
CA THR A 143 13.96 17.48 -7.70
C THR A 143 14.58 18.78 -7.22
N THR A 144 14.22 19.90 -7.85
CA THR A 144 14.59 21.26 -7.39
C THR A 144 13.64 21.77 -6.30
N THR A 145 12.37 21.36 -6.36
CA THR A 145 11.32 21.73 -5.41
C THR A 145 10.55 20.49 -4.97
N PRO A 146 9.92 20.49 -3.78
CA PRO A 146 9.13 19.35 -3.34
C PRO A 146 8.04 18.99 -4.36
N PRO A 147 7.72 17.70 -4.54
CA PRO A 147 6.56 17.33 -5.34
C PRO A 147 5.28 17.94 -4.75
N PRO A 148 4.29 18.31 -5.59
CA PRO A 148 3.03 18.86 -5.11
C PRO A 148 2.31 17.84 -4.22
N PRO A 149 1.57 18.27 -3.17
CA PRO A 149 0.76 17.38 -2.36
C PRO A 149 -0.21 16.57 -3.22
N GLN A 150 -0.33 15.27 -2.94
CA GLN A 150 -1.31 14.42 -3.61
C GLN A 150 -2.61 14.39 -2.82
N ALA A 151 -3.73 14.59 -3.51
CA ALA A 151 -5.04 14.57 -2.89
C ALA A 151 -5.35 13.16 -2.37
N THR A 152 -5.79 13.07 -1.12
CA THR A 152 -6.27 11.82 -0.50
C THR A 152 -7.68 11.97 0.06
N GLN A 153 -8.12 13.20 0.32
CA GLN A 153 -9.42 13.50 0.90
C GLN A 153 -9.96 14.85 0.43
N LEU A 154 -11.28 15.03 0.57
CA LEU A 154 -11.97 16.30 0.39
C LEU A 154 -12.19 16.97 1.75
N VAL A 155 -12.28 18.29 1.77
CA VAL A 155 -12.68 19.10 2.93
C VAL A 155 -13.51 20.28 2.45
N TYR A 156 -14.56 20.63 3.19
CA TYR A 156 -15.29 21.88 2.97
C TYR A 156 -14.49 23.06 3.54
N THR A 157 -14.02 23.95 2.67
CA THR A 157 -13.28 25.18 3.04
C THR A 157 -14.19 26.41 3.10
N VAL A 158 -15.28 26.41 2.32
CA VAL A 158 -16.42 27.30 2.54
C VAL A 158 -17.66 26.43 2.75
N GLN A 159 -18.17 26.46 3.98
CA GLN A 159 -19.34 25.68 4.39
C GLN A 159 -20.63 26.27 3.80
N PRO A 160 -21.65 25.43 3.51
CA PRO A 160 -23.00 25.93 3.28
C PRO A 160 -23.53 26.63 4.53
N THR A 161 -24.32 27.66 4.31
CA THR A 161 -24.89 28.51 5.34
C THR A 161 -26.41 28.48 5.29
N ARG A 162 -27.05 28.99 6.34
CA ARG A 162 -28.50 29.15 6.37
C ARG A 162 -28.98 30.02 5.20
N THR A 163 -29.98 29.53 4.47
CA THR A 163 -30.68 30.29 3.42
C THR A 163 -32.17 29.97 3.45
N SER A 164 -32.96 30.64 2.62
CA SER A 164 -34.39 30.35 2.44
C SER A 164 -34.61 29.25 1.41
N ALA A 165 -35.70 28.50 1.51
CA ALA A 165 -36.07 27.48 0.53
C ALA A 165 -36.10 28.05 -0.90
N GLY A 166 -35.45 27.35 -1.83
CA GLY A 166 -35.30 27.75 -3.23
C GLY A 166 -34.26 28.84 -3.49
N ALA A 167 -33.78 29.55 -2.45
CA ALA A 167 -32.74 30.56 -2.61
C ALA A 167 -31.35 29.92 -2.76
N THR A 168 -30.47 30.60 -3.50
CA THR A 168 -29.07 30.19 -3.61
C THR A 168 -28.39 30.22 -2.24
N ILE A 169 -27.63 29.18 -1.93
CA ILE A 169 -26.76 29.11 -0.75
C ILE A 169 -25.62 30.11 -0.96
N THR A 170 -25.52 31.11 -0.08
CA THR A 170 -24.49 32.16 -0.15
C THR A 170 -23.79 32.34 1.21
N PRO A 171 -22.45 32.39 1.25
CA PRO A 171 -21.50 32.38 0.12
C PRO A 171 -21.46 31.03 -0.63
N ALA A 172 -20.90 31.05 -1.84
CA ALA A 172 -20.71 29.85 -2.65
C ALA A 172 -19.90 28.79 -1.88
N VAL A 173 -20.35 27.55 -1.94
CA VAL A 173 -19.75 26.42 -1.25
C VAL A 173 -18.44 26.04 -1.94
N GLU A 174 -17.38 25.79 -1.17
CA GLU A 174 -16.09 25.37 -1.70
C GLU A 174 -15.63 24.07 -1.05
N VAL A 175 -15.27 23.11 -1.89
CA VAL A 175 -14.70 21.83 -1.51
C VAL A 175 -13.28 21.77 -2.04
N THR A 176 -12.33 21.52 -1.15
CA THR A 176 -10.90 21.48 -1.47
C THR A 176 -10.36 20.07 -1.30
N ALA A 177 -9.58 19.62 -2.29
CA ALA A 177 -8.81 18.40 -2.22
C ALA A 177 -7.50 18.64 -1.46
N VAL A 178 -7.27 17.85 -0.42
CA VAL A 178 -6.09 17.94 0.45
C VAL A 178 -5.41 16.58 0.61
N ASP A 179 -4.15 16.60 0.99
CA ASP A 179 -3.43 15.40 1.41
C ASP A 179 -3.76 15.00 2.86
N ASP A 180 -3.12 13.95 3.36
CA ASP A 180 -3.32 13.44 4.72
C ASP A 180 -2.82 14.41 5.80
N GLN A 181 -1.97 15.37 5.43
CA GLN A 181 -1.45 16.43 6.28
C GLN A 181 -2.28 17.72 6.20
N GLY A 182 -3.38 17.73 5.43
CA GLY A 182 -4.27 18.89 5.26
C GLY A 182 -3.72 19.96 4.31
N ARG A 183 -2.68 19.69 3.54
CA ARG A 183 -2.14 20.60 2.53
C ARG A 183 -2.96 20.51 1.25
N VAL A 184 -3.21 21.64 0.61
CA VAL A 184 -3.97 21.69 -0.65
C VAL A 184 -3.20 20.99 -1.77
N ALA A 185 -3.85 20.00 -2.38
CA ALA A 185 -3.34 19.31 -3.56
C ALA A 185 -3.63 20.14 -4.81
N THR A 186 -2.80 21.15 -5.09
CA THR A 186 -3.04 22.11 -6.18
C THR A 186 -3.00 21.48 -7.57
N SER A 187 -2.38 20.32 -7.73
CA SER A 187 -2.39 19.54 -8.97
C SER A 187 -3.70 18.77 -9.20
N PHE A 188 -4.57 18.65 -8.18
CA PHE A 188 -5.85 17.96 -8.32
C PHE A 188 -6.79 18.75 -9.23
N SER A 189 -7.21 18.10 -10.31
CA SER A 189 -8.12 18.65 -11.32
C SER A 189 -9.28 17.71 -11.64
N GLY A 190 -9.61 16.82 -10.70
CA GLY A 190 -10.73 15.87 -10.84
C GLY A 190 -12.08 16.56 -10.70
N PHE A 191 -13.15 15.83 -11.03
CA PHE A 191 -14.51 16.28 -10.76
C PHE A 191 -14.89 16.00 -9.32
N VAL A 192 -15.45 17.02 -8.65
CA VAL A 192 -16.07 16.91 -7.33
C VAL A 192 -17.57 17.03 -7.51
N THR A 193 -18.31 16.09 -6.95
CA THR A 193 -19.77 16.08 -6.95
C THR A 193 -20.29 16.32 -5.53
N VAL A 194 -21.35 17.11 -5.41
CA VAL A 194 -22.04 17.37 -4.14
C VAL A 194 -23.48 16.88 -4.23
N ALA A 195 -23.93 16.18 -3.19
CA ALA A 195 -25.30 15.73 -3.00
C ALA A 195 -25.80 16.11 -1.60
N ILE A 196 -27.11 15.96 -1.34
CA ILE A 196 -27.63 16.01 0.03
C ILE A 196 -27.08 14.80 0.78
N GLY A 197 -26.43 15.03 1.91
CA GLY A 197 -25.99 13.97 2.83
C GLY A 197 -27.16 13.57 3.73
N HIS A 198 -27.54 14.48 4.62
CA HIS A 198 -28.72 14.36 5.46
C HIS A 198 -29.84 15.29 4.94
N ASP A 199 -30.96 14.69 4.55
CA ASP A 199 -32.17 15.42 4.18
C ASP A 199 -33.00 15.73 5.43
N ALA A 200 -33.03 17.01 5.81
CA ALA A 200 -33.76 17.49 6.97
C ALA A 200 -35.19 17.99 6.65
N SER A 201 -35.70 17.75 5.43
CA SER A 201 -37.09 18.08 5.09
C SER A 201 -38.07 17.20 5.84
N LEU A 202 -39.28 17.70 6.03
CA LEU A 202 -40.35 16.97 6.73
C LEU A 202 -40.65 15.58 6.12
N PHE A 203 -40.52 15.45 4.80
CA PHE A 203 -40.85 14.23 4.06
C PHE A 203 -39.64 13.52 3.45
N GLY A 204 -38.41 14.01 3.68
CA GLY A 204 -37.18 13.39 3.16
C GLY A 204 -37.11 13.36 1.63
N ASN A 205 -37.63 14.40 0.97
CA ASN A 205 -37.74 14.49 -0.48
C ASN A 205 -37.21 15.82 -1.05
N ALA A 206 -36.30 16.48 -0.34
CA ALA A 206 -35.71 17.73 -0.78
C ALA A 206 -34.83 17.52 -2.03
N VAL A 207 -34.81 18.52 -2.90
CA VAL A 207 -34.05 18.52 -4.15
C VAL A 207 -32.92 19.55 -4.06
N LEU A 208 -31.69 19.05 -4.12
CA LEU A 208 -30.53 19.89 -4.39
C LEU A 208 -30.48 20.24 -5.88
N SER A 209 -30.61 21.52 -6.17
CA SER A 209 -30.58 22.13 -7.51
C SER A 209 -29.26 22.89 -7.75
N GLY A 210 -29.04 23.32 -9.00
CA GLY A 210 -27.83 24.01 -9.44
C GLY A 210 -26.77 23.08 -10.03
N THR A 211 -25.56 23.59 -10.17
CA THR A 211 -24.40 22.86 -10.69
C THR A 211 -23.80 22.00 -9.59
N ARG A 212 -24.10 20.70 -9.61
CA ARG A 212 -23.70 19.74 -8.55
C ARG A 212 -22.38 19.02 -8.80
N THR A 213 -21.80 19.17 -9.99
CA THR A 213 -20.50 18.59 -10.33
C THR A 213 -19.61 19.67 -10.92
N VAL A 214 -18.48 19.92 -10.27
CA VAL A 214 -17.53 20.97 -10.65
C VAL A 214 -16.15 20.36 -10.80
N ARG A 215 -15.44 20.74 -11.86
CA ARG A 215 -14.03 20.37 -12.02
C ARG A 215 -13.18 21.26 -11.11
N ALA A 216 -12.35 20.64 -10.28
CA ALA A 216 -11.45 21.38 -9.41
C ALA A 216 -10.40 22.17 -10.22
N VAL A 217 -10.10 23.38 -9.75
CA VAL A 217 -9.02 24.25 -10.26
C VAL A 217 -8.12 24.56 -9.08
N ASN A 218 -6.82 24.30 -9.21
CA ASN A 218 -5.86 24.41 -8.10
C ASN A 218 -6.30 23.63 -6.84
N GLY A 219 -6.93 22.46 -7.03
CA GLY A 219 -7.46 21.64 -5.94
C GLY A 219 -8.78 22.10 -5.35
N VAL A 220 -9.41 23.17 -5.86
CA VAL A 220 -10.67 23.72 -5.31
C VAL A 220 -11.82 23.58 -6.31
N ALA A 221 -12.93 22.99 -5.87
CA ALA A 221 -14.20 22.98 -6.59
C ALA A 221 -15.18 23.97 -5.92
N ARG A 222 -15.62 24.97 -6.68
CA ARG A 222 -16.51 26.03 -6.21
C ARG A 222 -17.92 25.87 -6.79
N PHE A 223 -18.91 25.76 -5.91
CA PHE A 223 -20.31 25.56 -6.22
C PHE A 223 -21.10 26.85 -5.95
N GLY A 224 -21.39 27.61 -7.01
CA GLY A 224 -21.90 28.99 -6.90
C GLY A 224 -23.42 29.15 -6.92
N ASP A 225 -24.17 28.10 -7.26
CA ASP A 225 -25.59 28.15 -7.60
C ASP A 225 -26.42 27.07 -6.88
N LEU A 226 -25.86 26.42 -5.85
CA LEU A 226 -26.57 25.39 -5.09
C LEU A 226 -27.79 25.98 -4.37
N SER A 227 -28.90 25.25 -4.41
CA SER A 227 -30.16 25.61 -3.75
C SER A 227 -30.90 24.34 -3.32
N ILE A 228 -31.62 24.41 -2.19
CA ILE A 228 -32.49 23.34 -1.70
C ILE A 228 -33.91 23.90 -1.60
N ASP A 229 -34.89 23.16 -2.13
CA ASP A 229 -36.27 23.62 -2.35
C ASP A 229 -37.20 23.46 -1.13
N GLN A 230 -36.80 22.69 -0.12
CA GLN A 230 -37.60 22.43 1.08
C GLN A 230 -36.94 23.00 2.34
N SER A 231 -37.75 23.53 3.26
CA SER A 231 -37.29 23.96 4.59
C SER A 231 -37.00 22.78 5.50
N GLY A 232 -36.00 22.92 6.38
CA GLY A 232 -35.56 21.89 7.31
C GLY A 232 -34.35 22.34 8.11
N ASN A 233 -34.18 21.78 9.32
CA ASN A 233 -33.06 22.11 10.19
C ASN A 233 -32.08 20.94 10.26
N GLY A 234 -30.82 21.20 9.95
CA GLY A 234 -29.75 20.21 10.01
C GLY A 234 -29.48 19.48 8.70
N TYR A 235 -29.68 20.12 7.54
CA TYR A 235 -29.19 19.60 6.28
C TYR A 235 -27.67 19.46 6.32
N THR A 236 -27.15 18.44 5.64
CA THR A 236 -25.72 18.35 5.29
C THR A 236 -25.57 18.12 3.81
N LEU A 237 -24.41 18.51 3.28
CA LEU A 237 -23.99 18.20 1.92
C LEU A 237 -22.85 17.18 1.97
N GLN A 238 -22.97 16.12 1.18
CA GLN A 238 -21.92 15.13 0.98
C GLN A 238 -21.16 15.45 -0.31
N ALA A 239 -19.86 15.70 -0.19
CA ALA A 239 -18.94 15.83 -1.31
C ALA A 239 -18.22 14.52 -1.59
N ALA A 240 -18.07 14.20 -2.88
CA ALA A 240 -17.37 13.01 -3.35
C ALA A 240 -16.53 13.32 -4.60
N ALA A 241 -15.41 12.63 -4.72
CA ALA A 241 -14.60 12.57 -5.92
C ALA A 241 -14.02 11.16 -6.04
N SER A 242 -13.85 10.66 -7.27
CA SER A 242 -13.26 9.33 -7.48
C SER A 242 -11.94 9.20 -6.73
N THR A 243 -11.73 8.05 -6.09
CA THR A 243 -10.51 7.67 -5.34
C THR A 243 -10.14 8.53 -4.11
N LEU A 244 -10.89 9.59 -3.80
CA LEU A 244 -10.67 10.40 -2.58
C LEU A 244 -11.65 10.00 -1.48
N ARG A 245 -11.22 10.12 -0.23
CA ARG A 245 -12.14 10.09 0.92
C ARG A 245 -13.07 11.30 0.82
N GLY A 246 -14.38 11.05 0.84
CA GLY A 246 -15.41 12.09 0.77
C GLY A 246 -15.44 12.98 2.02
N ALA A 247 -16.22 14.05 1.96
CA ALA A 247 -16.42 14.97 3.08
C ALA A 247 -17.90 15.26 3.28
N GLU A 248 -18.32 15.39 4.53
CA GLU A 248 -19.65 15.88 4.88
C GLU A 248 -19.53 17.30 5.43
N SER A 249 -20.45 18.18 5.03
CA SER A 249 -20.48 19.57 5.50
C SER A 249 -20.90 19.64 6.97
N SER A 250 -20.66 20.79 7.61
CA SER A 250 -21.40 21.09 8.85
C SER A 250 -22.90 21.17 8.56
N ALA A 251 -23.71 20.89 9.59
CA ALA A 251 -25.15 20.99 9.50
C ALA A 251 -25.59 22.46 9.29
N PHE A 252 -26.54 22.71 8.40
CA PHE A 252 -27.10 24.03 8.13
C PHE A 252 -28.63 23.96 7.94
N ASN A 253 -29.30 25.10 7.99
CA ASN A 253 -30.77 25.16 7.96
C ASN A 253 -31.27 25.79 6.67
N ILE A 254 -32.33 25.21 6.10
CA ILE A 254 -33.14 25.86 5.07
C ILE A 254 -34.41 26.39 5.73
N SER A 255 -34.67 27.68 5.56
CA SER A 255 -35.73 28.40 6.26
C SER A 255 -36.97 28.53 5.38
N VAL A 256 -38.13 28.64 6.02
CA VAL A 256 -39.30 29.25 5.36
C VAL A 256 -39.00 30.74 5.13
N LEU A 257 -39.51 31.28 4.02
CA LEU A 257 -39.46 32.71 3.70
C LEU A 257 -40.24 33.54 4.74
#